data_AF-A0A9W9UIA1-F1
#
_entry.id   AF-A0A9W9UIA1-F1
#
_cell.length_a   1.000
_cell.length_b   1.000
_cell.length_c   1.000
_cell.angle_alpha   90.00
_cell.angle_beta   90.00
_cell.angle_gamma   90.00
#
_symmetry.space_group_name_H-M   'P 1'
#
loop_
_entity.id
_entity.type
_entity.pdbx_description
1 polymer ?
#
loop_
_entity_poly.entity_id
_entity_poly.type
_entity_poly.pdbx_seq_one_letter_code
_entity_poly.pdbx_strand_id
1 'polypeptide(L)'
;MSVFTGSTQNIVVRYWVKQITPPVASRYISAHIHPIRPKVVHMSAHRPKDTLWWRVSVNKILPERRVVRSWCARRVRTAFAQAMRQHGFDEVGRLLPGSSEGQGNLTGTLEIFIHPPCVVQSYEVVQKDASQLLSEVMAHRAAQISTPKDASTKNASTKS
;
A
#
# COMPACT_ATOMS: atom_id res chain seq x y z
N MET A 1 -1.90 11.43 11.38
CA MET A 1 -1.35 10.23 10.69
C MET A 1 -0.68 10.74 9.42
N SER A 2 0.65 10.62 9.29
CA SER A 2 1.33 11.06 8.06
C SER A 2 0.98 10.12 6.91
N VAL A 3 0.50 10.67 5.81
CA VAL A 3 0.12 9.93 4.60
C VAL A 3 0.98 10.45 3.47
N PHE A 4 1.73 9.57 2.81
CA PHE A 4 2.42 9.91 1.58
C PHE A 4 1.47 9.76 0.40
N THR A 5 1.44 10.75 -0.48
CA THR A 5 0.68 10.67 -1.74
C THR A 5 1.63 10.99 -2.89
N GLY A 6 1.84 10.02 -3.77
CA GLY A 6 2.56 10.18 -5.03
C GLY A 6 1.59 10.09 -6.21
N SER A 7 1.86 10.79 -7.29
CA SER A 7 0.99 10.82 -8.47
C SER A 7 1.81 10.86 -9.74
N THR A 8 1.43 10.02 -10.71
CA THR A 8 1.78 10.20 -12.12
C THR A 8 0.53 10.54 -12.91
N GLN A 9 0.64 10.62 -14.24
CA GLN A 9 -0.50 10.81 -15.13
C GLN A 9 -1.47 9.61 -15.12
N ASN A 10 -0.96 8.40 -14.85
CA ASN A 10 -1.71 7.16 -15.01
C ASN A 10 -2.14 6.53 -13.69
N ILE A 11 -1.36 6.72 -12.62
CA ILE A 11 -1.62 6.10 -11.33
C ILE A 11 -1.30 7.06 -10.18
N VAL A 12 -2.08 6.94 -9.11
CA VAL A 12 -1.86 7.65 -7.85
C VAL A 12 -1.64 6.62 -6.76
N VAL A 13 -0.70 6.88 -5.88
CA VAL A 13 -0.36 6.01 -4.76
C VAL A 13 -0.58 6.76 -3.46
N ARG A 14 -1.30 6.15 -2.53
CA ARG A 14 -1.44 6.61 -1.14
C ARG A 14 -0.81 5.59 -0.22
N TYR A 15 0.15 6.02 0.58
CA TYR A 15 0.90 5.16 1.48
C TYR A 15 0.76 5.62 2.93
N TRP A 16 0.55 4.65 3.80
CA TRP A 16 0.52 4.79 5.24
C TRP A 16 1.56 3.85 5.84
N VAL A 17 2.43 4.40 6.69
CA VAL A 17 3.46 3.61 7.39
C VAL A 17 2.84 2.55 8.30
N LYS A 18 1.66 2.84 8.87
CA LYS A 18 0.91 1.89 9.71
C LYS A 18 -0.05 1.06 8.85
N GLN A 19 -0.25 -0.19 9.25
CA GLN A 19 -1.31 -1.02 8.67
C GLN A 19 -2.68 -0.45 9.06
N ILE A 20 -3.47 -0.09 8.05
CA ILE A 20 -4.84 0.36 8.20
C ILE A 20 -5.75 -0.70 7.59
N THR A 21 -6.84 -0.99 8.29
CA THR A 21 -7.88 -1.88 7.79
C THR A 21 -8.47 -1.31 6.50
N PRO A 22 -8.44 -2.05 5.37
CA PRO A 22 -8.96 -1.54 4.12
C PRO A 22 -10.47 -1.25 4.25
N PRO A 23 -10.99 -0.20 3.58
CA PRO A 23 -12.39 0.20 3.66
C PRO A 23 -13.42 -0.92 3.44
N VAL A 24 -13.11 -1.89 2.57
CA VAL A 24 -13.97 -3.06 2.31
C VAL A 24 -14.09 -3.94 3.55
N ALA A 25 -12.98 -4.21 4.23
CA ALA A 25 -12.99 -4.98 5.47
C ALA A 25 -13.66 -4.19 6.60
N SER A 26 -13.36 -2.89 6.69
CA SER A 26 -13.95 -1.98 7.68
C SER A 26 -15.48 -2.01 7.66
N ARG A 27 -16.10 -2.00 6.46
CA ARG A 27 -17.55 -2.11 6.29
C ARG A 27 -18.17 -3.35 6.94
N TYR A 28 -17.50 -4.50 6.83
CA TYR A 28 -18.01 -5.74 7.42
C TYR A 28 -17.69 -5.86 8.90
N ILE A 29 -16.58 -5.28 9.35
CA ILE A 29 -16.21 -5.25 10.77
C ILE A 29 -17.22 -4.43 11.56
N SER A 30 -17.64 -3.28 11.02
CA SER A 30 -18.66 -2.42 11.65
C SER A 30 -20.08 -2.97 11.56
N ALA A 31 -20.40 -3.77 10.53
CA ALA A 31 -21.71 -4.38 10.34
C ALA A 31 -21.86 -5.66 11.19
N HIS A 32 -22.21 -5.49 12.47
CA HIS A 32 -22.30 -6.57 13.47
C HIS A 32 -23.16 -7.78 13.05
N ILE A 33 -24.22 -7.56 12.26
CA ILE A 33 -25.21 -8.58 11.87
C ILE A 33 -24.79 -9.33 10.59
N HIS A 34 -23.75 -8.89 9.89
CA HIS A 34 -23.42 -9.44 8.58
C HIS A 34 -22.84 -10.87 8.67
N PRO A 35 -23.35 -11.86 7.91
CA PRO A 35 -22.94 -13.27 8.06
C PRO A 35 -21.45 -13.51 7.75
N ILE A 36 -20.85 -12.70 6.87
CA ILE A 36 -19.41 -12.79 6.53
C ILE A 36 -18.51 -12.17 7.63
N ARG A 37 -19.06 -11.39 8.57
CA ARG A 37 -18.27 -10.63 9.56
C ARG A 37 -17.30 -11.49 10.37
N PRO A 38 -17.69 -12.65 10.96
CA PRO A 38 -16.77 -13.45 11.78
C PRO A 38 -15.49 -13.80 11.01
N LYS A 39 -15.63 -14.16 9.73
CA LYS A 39 -14.50 -14.45 8.84
C LYS A 39 -13.63 -13.22 8.59
N VAL A 40 -14.21 -12.05 8.32
CA VAL A 40 -13.45 -10.82 8.04
C VAL A 40 -12.72 -10.32 9.28
N VAL A 41 -13.36 -10.38 10.45
CA VAL A 41 -12.74 -10.03 11.74
C VAL A 41 -11.56 -10.96 12.00
N HIS A 42 -11.75 -12.27 11.87
CA HIS A 42 -10.67 -13.24 12.02
C HIS A 42 -9.52 -13.00 11.04
N MET A 43 -9.81 -12.83 9.75
CA MET A 43 -8.79 -12.55 8.72
C MET A 43 -8.03 -11.25 8.99
N SER A 44 -8.71 -10.23 9.51
CA SER A 44 -8.09 -8.93 9.79
C SER A 44 -7.23 -8.98 11.06
N ALA A 45 -7.65 -9.75 12.08
CA ALA A 45 -6.90 -9.95 13.32
C ALA A 45 -5.62 -10.77 13.11
N HIS A 46 -5.65 -11.80 12.25
CA HIS A 46 -4.53 -12.71 11.99
C HIS A 46 -3.65 -12.29 10.81
N ARG A 47 -3.88 -11.11 10.22
CA ARG A 47 -3.09 -10.68 9.07
C ARG A 47 -1.67 -10.30 9.50
N PRO A 48 -0.62 -10.83 8.85
CA PRO A 48 0.77 -10.53 9.19
C PRO A 48 1.08 -9.03 9.12
N LYS A 49 1.64 -8.48 10.20
CA LYS A 49 2.03 -7.06 10.33
C LYS A 49 3.43 -6.76 9.81
N ASP A 50 4.17 -7.77 9.40
CA ASP A 50 5.48 -7.68 8.76
C ASP A 50 5.38 -7.53 7.22
N THR A 51 4.16 -7.38 6.69
CA THR A 51 3.90 -7.29 5.25
C THR A 51 3.29 -5.95 4.84
N LEU A 52 3.47 -5.59 3.57
CA LEU A 52 2.83 -4.49 2.90
C LEU A 52 1.39 -4.87 2.53
N TRP A 53 0.42 -4.14 3.06
CA TRP A 53 -0.98 -4.32 2.72
C TRP A 53 -1.34 -3.40 1.57
N TRP A 54 -1.13 -3.87 0.33
CA TRP A 54 -1.42 -3.07 -0.85
C TRP A 54 -2.65 -3.54 -1.63
N ARG A 55 -3.28 -2.60 -2.35
CA ARG A 55 -4.40 -2.90 -3.25
C ARG A 55 -4.44 -1.92 -4.42
N VAL A 56 -5.05 -2.36 -5.52
CA VAL A 56 -5.36 -1.52 -6.68
C VAL A 56 -6.86 -1.24 -6.72
N SER A 57 -7.20 0.05 -6.77
CA SER A 57 -8.55 0.60 -6.81
C SER A 57 -8.90 1.09 -8.22
N VAL A 58 -10.06 0.66 -8.71
CA VAL A 58 -10.62 1.03 -10.02
C VAL A 58 -11.66 2.14 -9.92
N ASN A 59 -11.81 2.78 -8.76
CA ASN A 59 -12.90 3.73 -8.48
C ASN A 59 -12.93 4.91 -9.46
N LYS A 60 -11.76 5.35 -9.95
CA LYS A 60 -11.63 6.47 -10.89
C LYS A 60 -11.94 6.11 -12.35
N ILE A 61 -11.99 4.81 -12.66
CA ILE A 61 -12.35 4.28 -13.98
C ILE A 61 -13.67 3.50 -13.93
N LEU A 62 -14.54 3.77 -12.96
CA LEU A 62 -15.87 3.14 -12.87
C LEU A 62 -16.73 3.29 -14.12
N PRO A 63 -16.72 4.43 -14.84
CA PRO A 63 -17.48 4.58 -16.08
C PRO A 63 -17.06 3.62 -17.19
N GLU A 64 -15.82 3.13 -17.16
CA GLU A 64 -15.31 2.20 -18.17
C GLU A 64 -15.96 0.84 -18.10
N ARG A 65 -16.00 0.12 -19.23
CA ARG A 65 -16.55 -1.24 -19.28
C ARG A 65 -15.83 -2.17 -18.30
N ARG A 66 -16.55 -3.14 -17.73
CA ARG A 66 -15.99 -4.10 -16.75
C ARG A 66 -14.70 -4.78 -17.24
N VAL A 67 -14.65 -5.15 -18.51
CA VAL A 67 -13.47 -5.77 -19.14
C VAL A 67 -12.27 -4.82 -19.09
N VAL A 68 -12.46 -3.55 -19.44
CA VAL A 68 -11.43 -2.50 -19.39
C VAL A 68 -10.94 -2.29 -17.96
N ARG A 69 -11.85 -2.19 -16.98
CA ARG A 69 -11.47 -2.05 -15.55
C ARG A 69 -10.65 -3.23 -15.06
N SER A 70 -11.07 -4.45 -15.39
CA SER A 70 -10.36 -5.68 -15.02
C SER A 70 -8.98 -5.74 -15.66
N TRP A 71 -8.89 -5.42 -16.95
CA TRP A 71 -7.65 -5.39 -17.71
C TRP A 71 -6.67 -4.34 -17.15
N CYS A 72 -7.12 -3.11 -16.91
CA CYS A 72 -6.32 -2.04 -16.30
C CYS A 72 -5.84 -2.43 -14.89
N ALA A 73 -6.72 -2.97 -14.05
CA ALA A 73 -6.32 -3.41 -12.71
C ALA A 73 -5.31 -4.55 -12.75
N ARG A 74 -5.41 -5.47 -13.71
CA ARG A 74 -4.45 -6.57 -13.86
C ARG A 74 -3.07 -6.04 -14.26
N ARG A 75 -2.98 -5.20 -15.30
CA ARG A 75 -1.69 -4.64 -15.73
C ARG A 75 -1.01 -3.81 -14.63
N VAL A 76 -1.74 -3.00 -13.88
CA VAL A 76 -1.17 -2.18 -12.80
C VAL A 76 -0.67 -3.05 -11.66
N ARG A 77 -1.38 -4.13 -11.31
CA ARG A 77 -0.89 -5.11 -10.32
C ARG A 77 0.39 -5.78 -10.79
N THR A 78 0.44 -6.22 -12.06
CA THR A 78 1.63 -6.88 -12.61
C THR A 78 2.82 -5.92 -12.68
N ALA A 79 2.61 -4.70 -13.15
CA ALA A 79 3.64 -3.66 -13.21
C ALA A 79 4.20 -3.34 -11.81
N PHE A 80 3.33 -3.18 -10.82
CA PHE A 80 3.75 -2.89 -9.44
C PHE A 80 4.46 -4.08 -8.78
N ALA A 81 3.99 -5.31 -9.00
CA ALA A 81 4.67 -6.51 -8.52
C ALA A 81 6.06 -6.69 -9.16
N GLN A 82 6.19 -6.40 -10.45
CA GLN A 82 7.49 -6.40 -11.14
C GLN A 82 8.42 -5.34 -10.56
N ALA A 83 7.93 -4.12 -10.32
CA ALA A 83 8.71 -3.08 -9.66
C ALA A 83 9.20 -3.55 -8.27
N MET A 84 8.32 -4.10 -7.42
CA MET A 84 8.73 -4.63 -6.11
C MET A 84 9.86 -5.66 -6.23
N ARG A 85 9.76 -6.62 -7.16
CA ARG A 85 10.79 -7.63 -7.38
C ARG A 85 12.11 -7.03 -7.87
N GLN A 86 12.06 -6.05 -8.77
CA GLN A 86 13.26 -5.34 -9.25
C GLN A 86 13.97 -4.58 -8.12
N HIS A 87 13.22 -4.11 -7.13
CA HIS A 87 13.73 -3.47 -5.93
C HIS A 87 14.10 -4.46 -4.80
N GLY A 88 14.08 -5.77 -5.06
CA GLY A 88 14.47 -6.78 -4.08
C GLY A 88 13.39 -7.17 -3.08
N PHE A 89 12.11 -6.89 -3.37
CA PHE A 89 10.98 -7.25 -2.52
C PHE A 89 10.08 -8.31 -3.17
N ASP A 90 9.50 -9.16 -2.33
CA ASP A 90 8.41 -10.05 -2.71
C ASP A 90 7.09 -9.26 -2.89
N GLU A 91 6.07 -9.90 -3.46
CA GLU A 91 4.75 -9.30 -3.69
C GLU A 91 4.07 -8.79 -2.41
N VAL A 92 4.46 -9.31 -1.25
CA VAL A 92 3.94 -8.89 0.05
C VAL A 92 4.83 -7.85 0.75
N GLY A 93 5.84 -7.31 0.08
CA GLY A 93 6.76 -6.30 0.63
C GLY A 93 7.87 -6.86 1.53
N ARG A 94 8.02 -8.19 1.62
CA ARG A 94 9.15 -8.81 2.32
C ARG A 94 10.42 -8.70 1.49
N LEU A 95 11.56 -8.48 2.14
CA LEU A 95 12.84 -8.48 1.43
C LEU A 95 13.16 -9.88 0.90
N LEU A 96 13.61 -9.98 -0.34
CA LEU A 96 14.07 -11.23 -0.94
C LEU A 96 15.46 -11.61 -0.40
N PRO A 97 15.76 -12.91 -0.23
CA PRO A 97 17.07 -13.36 0.20
C PRO A 97 18.14 -12.91 -0.81
N GLY A 98 19.20 -12.27 -0.33
CA GLY A 98 20.28 -11.73 -1.17
C GLY A 98 20.11 -10.26 -1.58
N SER A 99 19.01 -9.60 -1.20
CA SER A 99 18.90 -8.13 -1.27
C SER A 99 19.55 -7.48 -0.05
N SER A 100 20.02 -6.24 -0.19
CA SER A 100 20.84 -5.56 0.83
C SER A 100 20.17 -5.54 2.21
N GLU A 101 20.83 -6.18 3.19
CA GLU A 101 20.30 -6.48 4.53
C GLU A 101 19.97 -5.25 5.41
N GLY A 102 20.17 -4.02 4.91
CA GLY A 102 19.92 -2.78 5.65
C GLY A 102 18.55 -2.12 5.44
N GLN A 103 17.75 -2.56 4.47
CA GLN A 103 16.52 -1.82 4.08
C GLN A 103 15.27 -2.24 4.89
N GLY A 104 15.27 -3.47 5.42
CA GLY A 104 14.14 -4.09 6.13
C GLY A 104 12.89 -4.28 5.26
N ASN A 105 11.89 -5.00 5.77
CA ASN A 105 10.64 -5.25 5.03
C ASN A 105 9.86 -3.95 4.77
N LEU A 106 9.34 -3.79 3.56
CA LEU A 106 8.35 -2.77 3.23
C LEU A 106 7.02 -3.17 3.88
N THR A 107 6.58 -2.37 4.85
CA THR A 107 5.39 -2.62 5.66
C THR A 107 4.42 -1.45 5.59
N GLY A 108 3.21 -1.62 6.12
CA GLY A 108 2.19 -0.57 6.15
C GLY A 108 1.04 -0.86 5.19
N THR A 109 0.37 0.19 4.73
CA THR A 109 -0.77 0.08 3.80
C THR A 109 -0.55 0.96 2.59
N LEU A 110 -0.88 0.43 1.41
CA LEU A 110 -0.69 1.12 0.14
C LEU A 110 -1.97 1.01 -0.71
N GLU A 111 -2.45 2.11 -1.22
CA GLU A 111 -3.57 2.14 -2.14
C GLU A 111 -3.13 2.76 -3.46
N ILE A 112 -3.29 2.00 -4.54
CA ILE A 112 -2.98 2.43 -5.89
C ILE A 112 -4.31 2.74 -6.58
N PHE A 113 -4.47 3.94 -7.12
CA PHE A 113 -5.64 4.38 -7.87
C PHE A 113 -5.27 4.51 -9.34
N ILE A 114 -6.08 3.91 -10.20
CA ILE A 114 -5.88 4.00 -11.66
C ILE A 114 -6.57 5.26 -12.17
N HIS A 115 -5.84 6.17 -12.81
CA HIS A 115 -6.45 7.31 -13.49
C HIS A 115 -6.94 6.95 -14.90
N PRO A 116 -7.96 7.65 -15.43
CA PRO A 116 -8.50 7.39 -16.77
C PRO A 116 -7.47 7.32 -17.92
N PRO A 117 -6.41 8.16 -17.97
CA PRO A 117 -5.39 8.07 -19.02
C PRO A 117 -4.71 6.70 -19.12
N CYS A 118 -4.61 5.95 -18.01
CA CYS A 118 -3.98 4.63 -17.96
C CYS A 118 -4.61 3.61 -18.93
N VAL A 119 -5.88 3.82 -19.32
CA VAL A 119 -6.61 2.89 -20.20
C VAL A 119 -5.92 2.75 -21.55
N VAL A 120 -5.47 3.87 -22.12
CA VAL A 120 -4.90 3.95 -23.47
C VAL A 120 -3.36 3.89 -23.49
N GLN A 121 -2.71 3.96 -22.33
CA GLN A 121 -1.25 3.92 -22.25
C GLN A 121 -0.68 2.52 -22.48
N SER A 122 0.54 2.51 -23.05
CA SER A 122 1.35 1.31 -23.19
C SER A 122 1.74 0.72 -21.84
N TYR A 123 2.02 -0.58 -21.82
CA TYR A 123 2.42 -1.26 -20.58
C TYR A 123 3.74 -0.71 -20.02
N GLU A 124 4.69 -0.36 -20.88
CA GLU A 124 6.00 0.18 -20.51
C GLU A 124 5.89 1.49 -19.72
N VAL A 125 4.99 2.38 -20.14
CA VAL A 125 4.72 3.64 -19.43
C VAL A 125 4.15 3.35 -18.03
N VAL A 126 3.19 2.43 -17.93
CA VAL A 126 2.61 2.04 -16.63
C VAL A 126 3.65 1.39 -15.71
N GLN A 127 4.60 0.62 -16.28
CA GLN A 127 5.69 0.01 -15.53
C GLN A 127 6.67 1.05 -15.00
N LYS A 128 7.03 2.05 -15.82
CA LYS A 128 7.88 3.17 -15.40
C LYS A 128 7.22 4.01 -14.31
N ASP A 129 5.93 4.29 -14.44
CA ASP A 129 5.18 5.01 -13.42
C ASP A 129 5.17 4.23 -12.08
N ALA A 130 4.98 2.91 -12.15
CA ALA A 130 4.95 2.05 -10.97
C ALA A 130 6.32 1.99 -10.25
N SER A 131 7.43 1.90 -10.99
CA SER A 131 8.77 1.88 -10.40
C SER A 131 9.17 3.23 -9.80
N GLN A 132 8.83 4.32 -10.47
CA GLN A 132 9.03 5.67 -9.94
C GLN A 132 8.30 5.85 -8.61
N LEU A 133 7.00 5.56 -8.58
CA LEU A 133 6.19 5.74 -7.37
C LEU A 133 6.62 4.81 -6.23
N LEU A 134 7.06 3.59 -6.52
CA LEU A 134 7.62 2.70 -5.51
C LEU A 134 8.90 3.30 -4.90
N SER A 135 9.79 3.85 -5.72
CA SER A 135 11.01 4.52 -5.27
C SER A 135 10.70 5.70 -4.35
N GLU A 136 9.70 6.52 -4.69
CA GLU A 136 9.24 7.64 -3.85
C GLU A 136 8.66 7.15 -2.51
N VAL A 137 7.86 6.08 -2.52
CA VAL A 137 7.33 5.45 -1.29
C VAL A 137 8.46 4.95 -0.39
N MET A 138 9.48 4.31 -0.97
CA MET A 138 10.65 3.81 -0.24
C MET A 138 11.45 4.96 0.38
N ALA A 139 11.68 6.04 -0.36
CA ALA A 139 12.36 7.24 0.13
C ALA A 139 11.59 7.88 1.30
N HIS A 140 10.26 8.03 1.17
CA HIS A 140 9.42 8.53 2.25
C HIS A 140 9.46 7.62 3.49
N ARG A 141 9.44 6.29 3.31
CA ARG A 141 9.59 5.34 4.43
C ARG A 141 10.95 5.51 5.13
N ALA A 142 12.04 5.60 4.37
CA ALA A 142 13.37 5.77 4.94
C ALA A 142 13.48 7.06 5.79
N ALA A 143 12.90 8.17 5.32
CA ALA A 143 12.86 9.43 6.06
C ALA A 143 12.05 9.36 7.39
N GLN A 144 11.06 8.49 7.47
CA GLN A 144 10.26 8.27 8.69
C GLN A 144 10.94 7.31 9.69
N ILE A 145 11.89 6.49 9.23
CA ILE A 145 12.68 5.60 10.10
C ILE A 145 13.83 6.36 10.76
N SER A 146 14.41 7.34 10.06
CA SER A 146 15.53 8.15 10.58
C SER A 146 15.12 9.23 11.59
N THR A 147 13.81 9.49 11.79
CA THR A 147 13.32 10.40 12.82
C THR A 147 13.26 9.67 14.16
N PRO A 148 14.11 10.03 15.16
CA PRO A 148 14.12 9.35 16.44
C PRO A 148 12.80 9.54 17.18
N LYS A 149 12.23 8.43 17.64
CA LYS A 149 11.07 8.39 18.54
C LYS A 149 11.51 8.70 19.99
N ASP A 150 12.23 9.80 20.20
CA ASP A 150 12.62 10.31 21.52
C ASP A 150 12.05 11.72 21.73
N ALA A 151 10.74 11.77 21.96
CA ALA A 151 10.06 12.95 22.50
C ALA A 151 8.88 12.55 23.41
N SER A 152 9.04 11.48 24.19
CA SER A 152 8.15 11.19 25.30
C SER A 152 8.95 10.71 26.52
N THR A 153 9.81 11.59 27.01
CA THR A 153 10.38 11.48 28.35
C THR A 153 9.56 12.38 29.28
N LYS A 154 8.87 11.71 30.21
CA LYS A 154 8.68 12.09 31.62
C LYS A 154 8.34 13.56 31.93
N ASN A 155 7.09 13.81 32.28
CA ASN A 155 6.75 14.67 33.42
C ASN A 155 5.92 13.78 34.37
N ALA A 156 6.57 13.13 35.33
CA ALA A 156 6.79 13.64 36.68
C ALA A 156 5.56 13.40 37.56
N SER A 157 5.61 12.27 38.27
CA SER A 157 5.05 12.13 39.60
C SER A 157 5.50 13.33 40.44
N THR A 158 4.56 14.09 41.01
CA THR A 158 4.81 14.83 42.25
C THR A 158 3.59 14.67 43.15
N LYS A 159 3.84 14.00 44.28
CA LYS A 159 3.02 13.93 45.49
C LYS A 159 2.62 15.34 45.95
N SER A 160 1.39 15.50 46.45
CA SER A 160 1.08 15.77 47.89
C SER A 160 -0.43 15.87 48.06
#